data_AF-A0A8G2FH39-F1
#
_entry.id   AF-A0A8G2FH39-F1
#
_cell.length_a   1.000
_cell.length_b   1.000
_cell.length_c   1.000
_cell.angle_alpha   90.00
_cell.angle_beta   90.00
_cell.angle_gamma   90.00
#
_symmetry.space_group_name_H-M   'P 1'
#
loop_
_entity.id
_entity.type
_entity.pdbx_description
1 polymer ?
#
loop_
_entity_poly.entity_id
_entity_poly.type
_entity_poly.pdbx_seq_one_letter_code
_entity_poly.pdbx_strand_id
1 'polypeptide(L)' 'MNMDQFSDSITIEGEIFDFDPERSVALIPCENCGHLNQVDVTKEGDTYILSSFSCENCGHWNSFD' A
#
# COMPACT_ATOMS: atom_id res chain seq x y z
N MET A 1 1.15 7.84 -18.16
CA MET A 1 0.82 7.42 -16.79
C MET A 1 0.95 8.69 -15.95
N ASN A 2 -0.16 9.26 -15.48
CA ASN A 2 -0.12 10.52 -14.74
C ASN A 2 0.56 10.26 -13.39
N MET A 3 1.67 10.93 -13.14
CA MET A 3 2.40 10.91 -11.86
C MET A 3 1.65 11.63 -10.72
N ASP A 4 0.41 12.08 -10.96
CA ASP A 4 -0.39 12.85 -10.00
C ASP A 4 -1.29 12.00 -9.08
N GLN A 5 -1.37 10.68 -9.27
CA GLN A 5 -2.29 9.83 -8.48
C GLN A 5 -1.78 9.56 -7.05
N PHE A 6 -0.48 9.32 -6.87
CA PHE A 6 0.13 9.13 -5.55
C PHE A 6 0.73 10.47 -5.07
N SER A 7 -0.15 11.37 -4.66
CA SER A 7 0.21 12.74 -4.27
C SER A 7 0.49 12.90 -2.77
N ASP A 8 0.22 11.87 -1.98
CA ASP A 8 0.39 11.87 -0.53
C ASP A 8 1.25 10.67 -0.10
N SER A 9 1.63 10.63 1.17
CA SER A 9 2.40 9.53 1.74
C SER A 9 1.85 9.15 3.10
N ILE A 10 1.70 7.86 3.34
CA ILE A 10 1.30 7.32 4.64
C ILE A 10 2.48 6.62 5.28
N THR A 11 2.56 6.69 6.61
CA THR A 11 3.56 5.93 7.38
C THR A 11 2.88 4.72 8.01
N ILE A 12 3.39 3.53 7.70
CA ILE A 12 2.90 2.26 8.24
C ILE A 12 4.12 1.52 8.80
N GLU A 13 4.06 1.13 10.07
CA GLU A 13 5.17 0.46 10.78
C GLU A 13 6.53 1.21 10.72
N GLY A 14 6.51 2.52 10.49
CA GLY A 14 7.72 3.35 10.37
C GLY A 14 8.29 3.44 8.96
N GLU A 15 7.69 2.76 7.98
CA GLU A 15 8.01 2.90 6.56
C GLU A 15 7.04 3.86 5.88
N ILE A 16 7.55 4.64 4.92
CA ILE A 16 6.78 5.64 4.18
C ILE A 16 6.41 5.03 2.83
N PHE A 17 5.10 5.01 2.54
CA PHE A 17 4.56 4.49 1.30
C PHE A 17 3.82 5.57 0.52
N ASP A 18 3.96 5.53 -0.79
CA ASP A 18 3.21 6.37 -1.72
C ASP A 18 1.71 6.05 -1.62
N PHE A 19 0.89 7.07 -1.40
CA PHE A 19 -0.54 6.95 -1.15
C PHE A 19 -1.35 7.82 -2.10
N ASP A 20 -2.42 7.21 -2.64
CA ASP A 20 -3.46 7.87 -3.41
C ASP A 20 -4.67 8.09 -2.48
N PRO A 21 -4.89 9.32 -1.98
CA PRO A 21 -6.02 9.64 -1.10
C PRO A 21 -7.36 9.64 -1.83
N GLU A 22 -7.41 9.83 -3.15
CA GLU A 22 -8.65 9.81 -3.92
C GLU A 22 -9.21 8.39 -4.02
N ARG A 23 -8.32 7.41 -4.18
CA ARG A 23 -8.66 5.98 -4.28
C ARG A 23 -8.53 5.22 -2.97
N SER A 24 -7.90 5.82 -1.95
CA SER A 24 -7.52 5.16 -0.70
C SER A 24 -6.62 3.93 -0.94
N VAL A 25 -5.63 4.07 -1.81
CA VAL A 25 -4.72 2.99 -2.24
C VAL A 25 -3.27 3.40 -2.00
N ALA A 26 -2.45 2.50 -1.43
CA ALA A 26 -1.02 2.69 -1.28
C ALA A 26 -0.21 1.73 -2.16
N LEU A 27 1.00 2.14 -2.54
CA LEU A 27 1.96 1.27 -3.21
C LEU A 27 2.82 0.54 -2.19
N ILE A 28 2.58 -0.76 -2.05
CA ILE A 28 3.27 -1.60 -1.08
C ILE A 28 4.18 -2.61 -1.79
N PRO A 29 5.49 -2.65 -1.49
CA PRO A 29 6.39 -3.65 -2.02
C PRO A 29 6.05 -5.02 -1.43
N CYS A 30 5.98 -6.04 -2.28
CA CYS A 30 5.84 -7.41 -1.83
C CYS A 30 7.11 -7.84 -1.08
N GLU A 31 6.95 -8.41 0.11
CA GLU A 31 8.06 -8.85 0.97
C GLU A 31 8.93 -9.92 0.30
N ASN A 32 8.33 -10.75 -0.55
CA ASN A 32 9.03 -11.86 -1.21
C ASN A 32 9.80 -11.44 -2.48
N CYS A 33 9.28 -10.49 -3.28
CA CYS A 33 9.85 -10.18 -4.60
C CYS A 33 10.12 -8.69 -4.85
N GLY A 34 9.73 -7.80 -3.93
CA GLY A 34 9.90 -6.35 -4.05
C GLY A 34 8.99 -5.68 -5.10
N HIS A 35 8.08 -6.41 -5.73
CA HIS A 35 7.13 -5.82 -6.67
C HIS A 35 6.15 -4.89 -5.95
N LEU A 36 5.96 -3.68 -6.46
CA LEU A 36 4.99 -2.72 -5.89
C LEU A 36 3.57 -3.12 -6.29
N ASN A 37 2.71 -3.32 -5.31
CA ASN A 37 1.29 -3.63 -5.51
C ASN A 37 0.44 -2.46 -5.02
N GLN A 38 -0.69 -2.25 -5.68
CA GLN A 38 -1.72 -1.31 -5.21
C GLN A 38 -2.56 -2.01 -4.13
N VAL A 39 -2.51 -1.50 -2.92
CA VAL A 39 -3.17 -2.09 -1.75
C VAL A 39 -4.18 -1.11 -1.18
N ASP A 40 -5.39 -1.59 -0.94
CA ASP A 40 -6.44 -0.79 -0.31
C ASP A 40 -6.07 -0.45 1.14
N VAL A 41 -6.18 0.83 1.47
CA VAL A 41 -5.89 1.39 2.78
C VAL A 41 -7.19 1.84 3.43
N THR A 42 -7.44 1.33 4.63
CA THR A 42 -8.57 1.79 5.45
C THR A 42 -8.03 2.77 6.50
N LYS A 43 -8.67 3.93 6.64
CA LYS A 43 -8.36 4.88 7.70
C LYS A 43 -9.30 4.66 8.90
N GLU A 44 -8.76 4.22 10.02
CA GLU A 44 -9.48 4.09 11.30
C GLU A 44 -9.00 5.16 12.29
N GLY A 45 -9.79 6.23 12.42
CA GLY A 45 -9.41 7.40 13.21
C GLY A 45 -8.20 8.12 12.61
N ASP A 46 -7.11 8.19 13.39
CA ASP A 46 -5.83 8.78 12.96
C ASP A 46 -4.82 7.73 12.44
N THR A 47 -5.22 6.45 12.33
CA THR A 47 -4.35 5.36 11.89
C THR A 47 -4.75 4.84 10.51
N TYR A 48 -3.76 4.52 9.68
CA TYR A 48 -3.95 3.86 8.38
C TYR A 48 -3.68 2.36 8.53
N ILE A 49 -4.59 1.53 8.03
CA ILE A 49 -4.54 0.07 8.09
C ILE A 49 -4.51 -0.48 6.67
N LEU A 50 -3.52 -1.32 6.38
CA LEU A 50 -3.40 -2.01 5.10
C LEU A 50 -4.21 -3.29 5.10
N SER A 51 -4.88 -3.56 3.99
CA SER A 51 -5.46 -4.88 3.74
C SER A 51 -4.37 -5.88 3.37
N SER A 52 -4.48 -7.11 3.86
CA SER A 52 -3.65 -8.21 3.34
C SER A 52 -3.93 -8.44 1.85
N PHE A 53 -2.92 -8.74 1.05
CA PHE A 53 -3.05 -8.88 -0.39
C PHE A 53 -2.15 -9.99 -0.95
N SER A 54 -2.60 -10.57 -2.07
CA SER A 54 -1.75 -11.46 -2.87
C SER A 54 -0.99 -10.64 -3.91
N CYS A 55 0.32 -10.82 -3.99
CA CYS A 55 1.15 -10.11 -4.95
C CYS A 55 0.79 -10.49 -6.39
N GLU A 56 0.49 -9.49 -7.22
CA GLU A 56 0.11 -9.68 -8.63
C GLU A 56 1.24 -10.29 -9.48
N ASN A 57 2.49 -10.14 -9.06
CA ASN A 57 3.66 -10.65 -9.79
C ASN A 57 4.07 -12.07 -9.39
N CYS A 58 4.10 -12.40 -8.08
CA CYS A 58 4.61 -13.70 -7.60
C CYS A 58 3.58 -14.58 -6.88
N GLY A 59 2.36 -14.07 -6.63
CA GLY A 59 1.31 -14.78 -5.92
C GLY A 59 1.55 -14.98 -4.42
N HIS A 60 2.60 -14.37 -3.86
CA HIS A 60 2.87 -14.42 -2.42
C HIS A 60 1.80 -13.64 -1.66
N TRP A 61 1.31 -14.22 -0.56
CA TRP A 61 0.37 -13.56 0.35
C TRP A 61 1.13 -12.65 1.33
N ASN A 62 0.90 -11.34 1.25
CA ASN A 62 1.47 -10.36 2.16
C ASN A 62 0.36 -9.99 3.17
N SER A 63 0.69 -10.06 4.46
CA SER A 63 -0.23 -9.73 5.55
C SER A 63 0.48 -8.84 6.56
N PHE A 64 -0.24 -7.83 7.02
CA PHE A 64 0.20 -6.88 8.04
C PHE A 64 -0.55 -7.23 9.33
N ASP A 65 0.17 -7.51 10.41
CA ASP A 65 -0.37 -7.92 11.73
C ASP A 65 -0.35 -6.73 12.70
#